data_AF-K3X0B3-F1
#
_entry.id   AF-K3X0B3-F1
#
_cell.length_a   1.000
_cell.length_b   1.000
_cell.length_c   1.000
_cell.angle_alpha   90.00
_cell.angle_beta   90.00
_cell.angle_gamma   90.00
#
_symmetry.space_group_name_H-M   'P 1'
#
loop_
_entity.id
_entity.type
_entity.pdbx_description
1 polymer ?
#
loop_
_entity_poly.entity_id
_entity_poly.type
_entity_poly.pdbx_seq_one_letter_code
_entity_poly.pdbx_strand_id
1 'polypeptide(L)'
;MLKLLEQHADVALVALAASAYVLLCPYAKVEESFNLQASHDLLVHGVRSGVANYDHVAFPGVVPRTFLGALGVSALASPVAWITQLLTARTLVLQYVVRWTLAMCSTAALTFFRNSIAAKFGKDTSRFFMLICACQFHLMFYFGRTLPNTYALVLVLCAYAFWIYDRAKPTIFLLTFTTIVFRGDTAVLFAPILLSMLLARVSIVRIILWGLTASIASLALTVTVDSYFWQRWLWPEGEVLWFNTVQNKSHEWGVHPRLWYFYSALPRALLTTTLLLPFGISGLLPALVRSTSWKELRTAWQSAPLVDASVLKFVWPIGVYVALFSQLPHKELRFIFNAIPILNMASAVLITTCHTKFPLLIIGGCLVVSVVGSVFFTMAAATHDFT
;
A
#
# COMPACT_ATOMS: atom_id res chain seq x y z
N MET A 1 -23.56 -21.83 -2.78
CA MET A 1 -22.13 -21.91 -3.08
C MET A 1 -21.74 -21.05 -4.29
N LEU A 2 -22.30 -21.28 -5.49
CA LEU A 2 -22.01 -20.49 -6.72
C LEU A 2 -22.21 -18.96 -6.58
N LYS A 3 -23.35 -18.51 -6.02
CA LYS A 3 -23.59 -17.08 -5.75
C LYS A 3 -22.59 -16.44 -4.78
N LEU A 4 -22.05 -17.23 -3.84
CA LEU A 4 -21.05 -16.76 -2.88
C LEU A 4 -19.68 -16.64 -3.54
N LEU A 5 -19.34 -17.58 -4.42
CA LEU A 5 -18.13 -17.54 -5.25
C LEU A 5 -18.17 -16.35 -6.23
N GLU A 6 -19.31 -16.09 -6.88
CA GLU A 6 -19.47 -14.91 -7.74
C GLU A 6 -19.38 -13.59 -6.97
N GLN A 7 -19.83 -13.56 -5.71
CA GLN A 7 -19.79 -12.36 -4.88
C GLN A 7 -18.37 -11.99 -4.42
N HIS A 8 -17.45 -12.96 -4.39
CA HIS A 8 -16.08 -12.81 -3.88
C HIS A 8 -14.99 -13.22 -4.89
N ALA A 9 -15.34 -13.43 -6.17
CA ALA A 9 -14.40 -13.83 -7.21
C ALA A 9 -13.27 -12.81 -7.40
N ASP A 10 -13.57 -11.52 -7.22
CA ASP A 10 -12.61 -10.42 -7.28
C ASP A 10 -11.56 -10.49 -6.15
N VAL A 11 -11.97 -10.89 -4.95
CA VAL A 11 -11.06 -11.11 -3.81
C VAL A 11 -10.17 -12.33 -4.06
N ALA A 12 -10.75 -13.43 -4.55
CA ALA A 12 -10.00 -14.64 -4.89
C ALA A 12 -8.94 -14.37 -5.96
N LEU A 13 -9.28 -13.58 -6.98
CA LEU A 13 -8.34 -13.18 -8.05
C LEU A 13 -7.12 -12.45 -7.48
N VAL A 14 -7.31 -11.45 -6.61
CA VAL A 14 -6.20 -10.72 -5.97
C VAL A 14 -5.38 -11.65 -5.06
N ALA A 15 -6.03 -12.51 -4.27
CA ALA A 15 -5.33 -13.46 -3.41
C ALA A 15 -4.45 -14.43 -4.21
N LEU A 16 -4.97 -14.93 -5.34
CA LEU A 16 -4.23 -15.79 -6.26
C LEU A 16 -3.08 -15.05 -6.93
N ALA A 17 -3.30 -13.81 -7.40
CA ALA A 17 -2.25 -12.99 -7.99
C ALA A 17 -1.12 -12.74 -6.98
N ALA A 18 -1.44 -12.29 -5.77
CA ALA A 18 -0.45 -12.08 -4.70
C ALA A 18 0.30 -13.38 -4.35
N SER A 19 -0.42 -14.51 -4.26
CA SER A 19 0.20 -15.81 -4.00
C SER A 19 1.15 -16.24 -5.12
N ALA A 20 0.78 -16.00 -6.39
CA ALA A 20 1.63 -16.29 -7.54
C ALA A 20 2.93 -15.49 -7.47
N TYR A 21 2.89 -14.19 -7.11
CA TYR A 21 4.11 -13.39 -6.94
C TYR A 21 5.02 -13.88 -5.80
N VAL A 22 4.44 -14.38 -4.71
CA VAL A 22 5.25 -15.00 -3.63
C VAL A 22 6.03 -16.19 -4.15
N LEU A 23 5.42 -17.03 -4.99
CA LEU A 23 6.05 -18.24 -5.54
C LEU A 23 7.02 -17.94 -6.69
N LEU A 24 6.63 -17.05 -7.61
CA LEU A 24 7.38 -16.77 -8.84
C LEU A 24 8.57 -15.84 -8.62
N CYS A 25 8.57 -15.04 -7.54
CA CYS A 25 9.65 -14.10 -7.23
C CYS A 25 10.31 -14.48 -5.89
N PRO A 26 11.16 -15.52 -5.85
CA PRO A 26 11.70 -16.08 -4.61
C PRO A 26 12.74 -15.20 -3.93
N TYR A 27 13.53 -14.44 -4.70
CA TYR A 27 14.61 -13.60 -4.20
C TYR A 27 14.08 -12.39 -3.43
N ALA A 28 14.71 -12.06 -2.31
CA ALA A 28 14.38 -10.94 -1.44
C ALA A 28 15.31 -9.76 -1.70
N LYS A 29 14.79 -8.54 -1.65
CA LYS A 29 15.60 -7.33 -1.73
C LYS A 29 16.36 -7.10 -0.43
N VAL A 30 17.46 -6.35 -0.50
CA VAL A 30 18.29 -6.00 0.67
C VAL A 30 17.47 -5.33 1.77
N GLU A 31 16.46 -4.55 1.42
CA GLU A 31 15.68 -3.78 2.39
C GLU A 31 14.56 -4.59 3.05
N GLU A 32 14.34 -5.82 2.58
CA GLU A 32 13.48 -6.83 3.22
C GLU A 32 14.21 -7.58 4.34
N SER A 33 15.55 -7.56 4.31
CA SER A 33 16.44 -8.36 5.16
C SER A 33 16.03 -8.34 6.62
N PHE A 34 15.92 -7.15 7.23
CA PHE A 34 15.63 -7.03 8.65
C PHE A 34 14.35 -7.77 9.04
N ASN A 35 13.21 -7.47 8.42
CA ASN A 35 11.94 -8.09 8.82
C ASN A 35 11.88 -9.56 8.42
N LEU A 36 12.55 -9.95 7.33
CA LEU A 36 12.63 -11.35 6.93
C LEU A 36 13.39 -12.18 7.97
N GLN A 37 14.57 -11.70 8.39
CA GLN A 37 15.39 -12.34 9.41
C GLN A 37 14.72 -12.27 10.79
N ALA A 38 14.17 -11.11 11.18
CA ALA A 38 13.40 -11.01 12.41
C ALA A 38 12.25 -12.00 12.46
N SER A 39 11.52 -12.19 11.34
CA SER A 39 10.46 -13.19 11.27
C SER A 39 10.97 -14.62 11.38
N HIS A 40 12.11 -14.94 10.75
CA HIS A 40 12.79 -16.22 10.90
C HIS A 40 13.16 -16.46 12.38
N ASP A 41 13.83 -15.51 13.01
CA ASP A 41 14.36 -15.65 14.36
C ASP A 41 13.25 -15.80 15.40
N LEU A 42 12.14 -15.07 15.23
CA LEU A 42 10.94 -15.24 16.03
C LEU A 42 10.35 -16.65 15.93
N LEU A 43 10.38 -17.26 14.74
CA LEU A 43 9.81 -18.60 14.49
C LEU A 43 10.76 -19.74 14.85
N VAL A 44 12.08 -19.50 14.82
CA VAL A 44 13.11 -20.53 15.03
C VAL A 44 13.67 -20.47 16.45
N HIS A 45 14.07 -19.27 16.91
CA HIS A 45 14.70 -19.06 18.21
C HIS A 45 13.69 -18.66 19.30
N GLY A 46 12.53 -18.14 18.91
CA GLY A 46 11.45 -17.76 19.82
C GLY A 46 11.70 -16.43 20.54
N VAL A 47 10.66 -15.91 21.20
CA VAL A 47 10.65 -14.54 21.74
C VAL A 47 11.47 -14.36 23.03
N ARG A 48 11.48 -15.34 23.94
CA ARG A 48 11.94 -15.13 25.33
C ARG A 48 13.43 -15.39 25.56
N SER A 49 13.93 -16.52 25.08
CA SER A 49 15.32 -16.96 25.28
C SER A 49 16.15 -16.90 24.01
N GLY A 50 15.53 -16.53 22.89
CA GLY A 50 16.14 -16.57 21.57
C GLY A 50 16.95 -15.33 21.19
N VAL A 51 16.72 -14.18 21.85
CA VAL A 51 17.19 -12.86 21.37
C VAL A 51 18.70 -12.82 21.14
N ALA A 52 19.50 -13.46 21.98
CA ALA A 52 20.97 -13.50 21.82
C ALA A 52 21.43 -14.17 20.52
N ASN A 53 20.58 -14.99 19.89
CA ASN A 53 20.85 -15.69 18.64
C ASN A 53 20.22 -15.01 17.42
N TYR A 54 19.61 -13.83 17.58
CA TYR A 54 18.97 -13.14 16.46
C TYR A 54 20.01 -12.47 15.55
N ASP A 55 19.72 -12.44 14.26
CA ASP A 55 20.59 -11.89 13.23
C ASP A 55 20.97 -10.43 13.51
N HIS A 56 20.02 -9.60 13.95
CA HIS A 56 20.26 -8.17 14.21
C HIS A 56 21.23 -7.90 15.38
N VAL A 57 21.49 -8.90 16.25
CA VAL A 57 22.49 -8.78 17.31
C VAL A 57 23.90 -8.86 16.72
N ALA A 58 24.12 -9.73 15.73
CA ALA A 58 25.38 -9.85 15.02
C ALA A 58 25.51 -8.80 13.89
N PHE A 59 24.40 -8.49 13.22
CA PHE A 59 24.31 -7.64 12.03
C PHE A 59 23.20 -6.57 12.19
N PRO A 60 23.40 -5.55 13.04
CA PRO A 60 22.36 -4.56 13.36
C PRO A 60 21.96 -3.63 12.20
N GLY A 61 22.69 -3.65 11.09
CA GLY A 61 22.49 -2.71 9.98
C GLY A 61 22.80 -1.26 10.36
N VAL A 62 22.44 -0.32 9.48
CA VAL A 62 22.76 1.11 9.65
C VAL A 62 21.82 1.80 10.63
N VAL A 63 20.54 1.41 10.64
CA VAL A 63 19.50 2.02 11.46
C VAL A 63 18.53 0.94 11.94
N PRO A 64 18.10 0.95 13.22
CA PRO A 64 17.15 -0.03 13.70
C PRO A 64 15.79 0.08 13.02
N ARG A 65 15.08 -1.05 13.02
CA ARG A 65 13.72 -1.19 12.51
C ARG A 65 12.85 -1.84 13.58
N THR A 66 11.55 -1.61 13.51
CA THR A 66 10.60 -2.17 14.48
C THR A 66 10.36 -3.66 14.25
N PHE A 67 10.30 -4.44 15.33
CA PHE A 67 9.89 -5.84 15.36
C PHE A 67 8.36 -6.01 15.26
N LEU A 68 7.56 -4.95 15.44
CA LEU A 68 6.10 -5.07 15.52
C LEU A 68 5.47 -5.69 14.26
N GLY A 69 6.01 -5.40 13.07
CA GLY A 69 5.56 -6.03 11.82
C GLY A 69 5.89 -7.52 11.76
N ALA A 70 7.17 -7.86 12.01
CA ALA A 70 7.65 -9.23 12.04
C ALA A 70 6.93 -10.08 13.10
N LEU A 71 6.68 -9.53 14.29
CA LEU A 71 5.91 -10.17 15.37
C LEU A 71 4.49 -10.52 14.92
N GLY A 72 3.78 -9.56 14.34
CA GLY A 72 2.41 -9.78 13.88
C GLY A 72 2.33 -10.88 12.82
N VAL A 73 3.22 -10.83 11.82
CA VAL A 73 3.24 -11.83 10.74
C VAL A 73 3.71 -13.19 11.23
N SER A 74 4.77 -13.25 12.04
CA SER A 74 5.28 -14.52 12.59
C SER A 74 4.27 -15.17 13.53
N ALA A 75 3.52 -14.40 14.33
CA ALA A 75 2.45 -14.95 15.15
C ALA A 75 1.38 -15.66 14.29
N LEU A 76 0.96 -15.03 13.19
CA LEU A 76 -0.01 -15.60 12.25
C LEU A 76 0.56 -16.78 11.45
N ALA A 77 1.86 -16.77 11.14
CA ALA A 77 2.55 -17.84 10.45
C ALA A 77 2.87 -19.05 11.34
N SER A 78 2.87 -18.86 12.67
CA SER A 78 3.34 -19.86 13.64
C SER A 78 2.69 -21.25 13.56
N PRO A 79 1.38 -21.41 13.27
CA PRO A 79 0.79 -22.75 13.18
C PRO A 79 1.35 -23.54 12.01
N VAL A 80 1.57 -22.88 10.87
CA VAL A 80 2.16 -23.51 9.68
C VAL A 80 3.64 -23.76 9.91
N ALA A 81 4.35 -22.80 10.53
CA ALA A 81 5.76 -22.95 10.88
C ALA A 81 6.02 -24.16 11.79
N TRP A 82 5.13 -24.44 12.74
CA TRP A 82 5.24 -25.60 13.64
C TRP A 82 5.19 -26.94 12.88
N ILE A 83 4.32 -27.05 11.88
CA ILE A 83 4.20 -28.27 11.04
C ILE A 83 5.47 -28.48 10.20
N THR A 84 6.16 -27.41 9.83
CA THR A 84 7.35 -27.47 8.98
C THR A 84 8.65 -27.86 9.70
N GLN A 85 8.59 -28.14 11.01
CA GLN A 85 9.77 -28.43 11.84
C GLN A 85 10.58 -29.67 11.38
N LEU A 86 9.92 -30.64 10.75
CA LEU A 86 10.54 -31.88 10.29
C LEU A 86 11.02 -31.81 8.83
N LEU A 87 10.86 -30.66 8.15
CA LEU A 87 11.23 -30.52 6.74
C LEU A 87 12.72 -30.19 6.59
N THR A 88 13.40 -30.86 5.64
CA THR A 88 14.81 -30.62 5.32
C THR A 88 15.07 -29.19 4.80
N ALA A 89 14.10 -28.59 4.10
CA ALA A 89 14.19 -27.22 3.56
C ALA A 89 13.47 -26.18 4.45
N ARG A 90 13.52 -26.34 5.78
CA ARG A 90 12.76 -25.54 6.75
C ARG A 90 12.88 -24.03 6.53
N THR A 91 14.08 -23.49 6.41
CA THR A 91 14.30 -22.03 6.28
C THR A 91 13.65 -21.46 5.03
N LEU A 92 13.78 -22.15 3.89
CA LEU A 92 13.14 -21.74 2.63
C LEU A 92 11.61 -21.78 2.74
N VAL A 93 11.06 -22.84 3.35
CA VAL A 93 9.61 -22.96 3.55
C VAL A 93 9.11 -21.84 4.47
N LEU A 94 9.79 -21.55 5.57
CA LEU A 94 9.41 -20.47 6.49
C LEU A 94 9.41 -19.11 5.81
N GLN A 95 10.38 -18.83 4.94
CA GLN A 95 10.38 -17.61 4.13
C GLN A 95 9.11 -17.50 3.26
N TYR A 96 8.72 -18.57 2.55
CA TYR A 96 7.48 -18.56 1.77
C TYR A 96 6.24 -18.39 2.65
N VAL A 97 6.18 -19.07 3.79
CA VAL A 97 5.04 -18.98 4.73
C VAL A 97 4.89 -17.55 5.24
N VAL A 98 5.95 -16.92 5.73
CA VAL A 98 5.94 -15.53 6.22
C VAL A 98 5.49 -14.56 5.13
N ARG A 99 6.07 -14.69 3.93
CA ARG A 99 5.73 -13.84 2.77
C ARG A 99 4.28 -14.03 2.34
N TRP A 100 3.80 -15.27 2.30
CA TRP A 100 2.41 -15.58 1.96
C TRP A 100 1.44 -15.06 3.03
N THR A 101 1.76 -15.20 4.31
CA THR A 101 0.97 -14.63 5.40
C THR A 101 0.85 -13.12 5.28
N LEU A 102 1.95 -12.41 5.01
CA LEU A 102 1.92 -10.96 4.77
C LEU A 102 1.10 -10.59 3.51
N ALA A 103 1.18 -11.39 2.44
CA ALA A 103 0.38 -11.22 1.24
C ALA A 103 -1.13 -11.37 1.53
N MET A 104 -1.51 -12.32 2.38
CA MET A 104 -2.90 -12.51 2.79
C MET A 104 -3.38 -11.38 3.72
N CYS A 105 -2.54 -10.88 4.63
CA CYS A 105 -2.84 -9.67 5.42
C CYS A 105 -3.08 -8.45 4.51
N SER A 106 -2.23 -8.24 3.52
CA SER A 106 -2.38 -7.17 2.52
C SER A 106 -3.66 -7.31 1.70
N THR A 107 -3.99 -8.54 1.29
CA THR A 107 -5.23 -8.85 0.56
C THR A 107 -6.47 -8.59 1.41
N ALA A 108 -6.44 -8.95 2.70
CA ALA A 108 -7.54 -8.69 3.63
C ALA A 108 -7.76 -7.18 3.84
N ALA A 109 -6.68 -6.40 4.02
CA ALA A 109 -6.75 -4.95 4.12
C ALA A 109 -7.26 -4.30 2.82
N LEU A 110 -6.80 -4.76 1.65
CA LEU A 110 -7.30 -4.31 0.35
C LEU A 110 -8.79 -4.64 0.20
N THR A 111 -9.24 -5.80 0.68
CA THR A 111 -10.66 -6.20 0.66
C THR A 111 -11.51 -5.29 1.54
N PHE A 112 -11.01 -4.90 2.71
CA PHE A 112 -11.70 -3.93 3.58
C PHE A 112 -11.82 -2.56 2.90
N PHE A 113 -10.76 -2.10 2.24
CA PHE A 113 -10.79 -0.88 1.42
C PHE A 113 -11.73 -0.99 0.22
N ARG A 114 -11.72 -2.12 -0.50
CA ARG A 114 -12.66 -2.43 -1.57
C ARG A 114 -14.11 -2.32 -1.09
N ASN A 115 -14.41 -2.78 0.12
CA ASN A 115 -15.77 -2.73 0.66
C ASN A 115 -16.22 -1.28 0.96
N SER A 116 -15.31 -0.38 1.33
CA SER A 116 -15.66 1.04 1.47
C SER A 116 -15.88 1.70 0.11
N ILE A 117 -15.10 1.34 -0.91
CA ILE A 117 -15.34 1.74 -2.30
C ILE A 117 -16.72 1.27 -2.77
N ALA A 118 -17.07 0.00 -2.49
CA ALA A 118 -18.37 -0.56 -2.86
C ALA A 118 -19.54 0.22 -2.23
N ALA A 119 -19.38 0.64 -0.97
CA ALA A 119 -20.38 1.42 -0.25
C ALA A 119 -20.49 2.86 -0.79
N LYS A 120 -19.39 3.47 -1.24
CA LYS A 120 -19.35 4.86 -1.68
C LYS A 120 -19.66 5.06 -3.17
N PHE A 121 -19.10 4.19 -4.02
CA PHE A 121 -19.10 4.33 -5.48
C PHE A 121 -19.77 3.15 -6.21
N GLY A 122 -20.36 2.19 -5.47
CA GLY A 122 -21.07 1.04 -6.02
C GLY A 122 -20.21 -0.20 -6.22
N LYS A 123 -20.90 -1.36 -6.32
CA LYS A 123 -20.26 -2.70 -6.41
C LYS A 123 -19.43 -2.89 -7.68
N ASP A 124 -19.82 -2.28 -8.80
CA ASP A 124 -19.09 -2.45 -10.05
C ASP A 124 -17.75 -1.70 -10.01
N THR A 125 -17.72 -0.50 -9.42
CA THR A 125 -16.48 0.23 -9.15
C THR A 125 -15.52 -0.56 -8.28
N SER A 126 -16.02 -1.21 -7.21
CA SER A 126 -15.16 -2.00 -6.35
C SER A 126 -14.62 -3.27 -7.03
N ARG A 127 -15.39 -3.89 -7.94
CA ARG A 127 -14.94 -5.02 -8.77
C ARG A 127 -13.87 -4.60 -9.77
N PHE A 128 -14.09 -3.49 -10.51
CA PHE A 128 -13.07 -2.96 -11.43
C PHE A 128 -11.80 -2.53 -10.69
N PHE A 129 -11.93 -1.96 -9.49
CA PHE A 129 -10.79 -1.66 -8.64
C PHE A 129 -9.94 -2.89 -8.32
N MET A 130 -10.56 -4.00 -7.92
CA MET A 130 -9.84 -5.25 -7.65
C MET A 130 -9.21 -5.84 -8.91
N LEU A 131 -9.92 -5.78 -10.04
CA LEU A 131 -9.40 -6.24 -11.33
C LEU A 131 -8.16 -5.44 -11.75
N ILE A 132 -8.20 -4.11 -11.65
CA ILE A 132 -7.04 -3.24 -11.89
C ILE A 132 -5.88 -3.65 -10.99
N CYS A 133 -6.12 -3.79 -9.68
CA CYS A 133 -5.08 -4.17 -8.73
C CYS A 133 -4.45 -5.52 -9.09
N ALA A 134 -5.26 -6.52 -9.44
CA ALA A 134 -4.77 -7.85 -9.82
C ALA A 134 -3.93 -7.85 -11.11
N CYS A 135 -4.23 -6.94 -12.05
CA CYS A 135 -3.50 -6.81 -13.32
C CYS A 135 -2.24 -5.94 -13.22
N GLN A 136 -1.97 -5.29 -12.08
CA GLN A 136 -0.79 -4.45 -11.88
C GLN A 136 0.32 -5.18 -11.12
N PHE A 137 1.51 -5.16 -11.70
CA PHE A 137 2.70 -5.76 -11.10
C PHE A 137 3.01 -5.22 -9.71
N HIS A 138 3.26 -3.91 -9.58
CA HIS A 138 3.89 -3.35 -8.39
C HIS A 138 3.09 -3.63 -7.12
N LEU A 139 1.79 -3.34 -7.11
CA LEU A 139 0.99 -3.54 -5.89
C LEU A 139 0.99 -5.01 -5.45
N MET A 140 0.72 -5.94 -6.36
CA MET A 140 0.66 -7.38 -6.04
C MET A 140 2.03 -7.97 -5.72
N PHE A 141 3.08 -7.55 -6.42
CA PHE A 141 4.46 -7.95 -6.18
C PHE A 141 4.92 -7.61 -4.76
N TYR A 142 4.55 -6.43 -4.26
CA TYR A 142 4.97 -5.97 -2.93
C TYR A 142 4.13 -6.53 -1.76
N PHE A 143 2.94 -7.09 -2.01
CA PHE A 143 2.05 -7.61 -0.95
C PHE A 143 2.69 -8.66 -0.06
N GLY A 144 3.56 -9.51 -0.62
CA GLY A 144 4.28 -10.55 0.14
C GLY A 144 5.74 -10.22 0.42
N ARG A 145 6.16 -8.98 0.25
CA ARG A 145 7.55 -8.53 0.47
C ARG A 145 7.66 -7.94 1.86
N THR A 146 8.63 -8.36 2.67
CA THR A 146 8.77 -7.97 4.08
C THR A 146 9.39 -6.58 4.26
N LEU A 147 8.96 -5.62 3.45
CA LEU A 147 9.36 -4.23 3.53
C LEU A 147 8.57 -3.50 4.62
N PRO A 148 9.18 -2.57 5.38
CA PRO A 148 8.43 -1.64 6.23
C PRO A 148 7.28 -0.93 5.49
N ASN A 149 7.46 -0.66 4.19
CA ASN A 149 6.44 -0.12 3.29
C ASN A 149 5.20 -1.01 3.18
N THR A 150 5.37 -2.33 3.13
CA THR A 150 4.27 -3.27 3.00
C THR A 150 3.47 -3.34 4.30
N TYR A 151 4.14 -3.44 5.45
CA TYR A 151 3.47 -3.39 6.76
C TYR A 151 2.68 -2.08 6.95
N ALA A 152 3.28 -0.95 6.58
CA ALA A 152 2.60 0.34 6.59
C ALA A 152 1.39 0.36 5.64
N LEU A 153 1.52 -0.19 4.42
CA LEU A 153 0.45 -0.24 3.43
C LEU A 153 -0.77 -1.02 3.93
N VAL A 154 -0.59 -2.13 4.65
CA VAL A 154 -1.70 -2.90 5.26
C VAL A 154 -2.56 -1.98 6.15
N LEU A 155 -1.91 -1.17 6.99
CA LEU A 155 -2.59 -0.26 7.91
C LEU A 155 -3.18 0.96 7.20
N VAL A 156 -2.48 1.50 6.19
CA VAL A 156 -2.96 2.62 5.38
C VAL A 156 -4.20 2.23 4.57
N LEU A 157 -4.26 1.00 4.02
CA LEU A 157 -5.47 0.50 3.34
C LEU A 157 -6.67 0.45 4.30
N CYS A 158 -6.47 -0.05 5.53
CA CYS A 158 -7.50 -0.01 6.55
C CYS A 158 -7.91 1.42 6.93
N ALA A 159 -6.95 2.35 7.03
CA ALA A 159 -7.21 3.75 7.31
C ALA A 159 -8.00 4.41 6.16
N TYR A 160 -7.64 4.14 4.91
CA TYR A 160 -8.40 4.60 3.74
C TYR A 160 -9.82 4.06 3.73
N ALA A 161 -10.03 2.80 4.14
CA ALA A 161 -11.36 2.24 4.28
C ALA A 161 -12.22 3.06 5.25
N PHE A 162 -11.69 3.30 6.46
CA PHE A 162 -12.36 4.14 7.45
C PHE A 162 -12.55 5.59 7.00
N TRP A 163 -11.60 6.15 6.25
CA TRP A 163 -11.71 7.50 5.71
C TRP A 163 -12.84 7.61 4.70
N ILE A 164 -13.00 6.64 3.80
CA ILE A 164 -14.13 6.59 2.86
C ILE A 164 -15.46 6.39 3.58
N TYR A 165 -15.47 5.61 4.68
CA TYR A 165 -16.63 5.49 5.57
C TYR A 165 -16.88 6.74 6.45
N ASP A 166 -16.12 7.84 6.24
CA ASP A 166 -16.18 9.08 7.01
C ASP A 166 -15.99 8.86 8.54
N ARG A 167 -15.24 7.80 8.93
CA ARG A 167 -14.89 7.50 10.32
C ARG A 167 -13.52 8.07 10.68
N ALA A 168 -13.52 9.33 11.12
CA ALA A 168 -12.29 10.07 11.42
C ALA A 168 -11.42 9.43 12.52
N LYS A 169 -11.98 9.06 13.68
CA LYS A 169 -11.21 8.50 14.81
C LYS A 169 -10.34 7.28 14.43
N PRO A 170 -10.88 6.17 13.89
CA PRO A 170 -10.06 5.01 13.54
C PRO A 170 -9.08 5.32 12.40
N THR A 171 -9.43 6.22 11.48
CA THR A 171 -8.48 6.68 10.45
C THR A 171 -7.27 7.34 11.09
N ILE A 172 -7.47 8.33 11.99
CA ILE A 172 -6.37 9.04 12.65
C ILE A 172 -5.52 8.08 13.49
N PHE A 173 -6.14 7.16 14.23
CA PHE A 173 -5.40 6.17 15.02
C PHE A 173 -4.50 5.30 14.14
N LEU A 174 -5.01 4.77 13.03
CA LEU A 174 -4.23 3.90 12.14
C LEU A 174 -3.13 4.66 11.40
N LEU A 175 -3.43 5.87 10.92
CA LEU A 175 -2.42 6.73 10.30
C LEU A 175 -1.32 7.03 11.34
N THR A 176 -1.64 7.65 12.48
CA THR A 176 -0.66 7.97 13.53
C THR A 176 0.20 6.77 13.94
N PHE A 177 -0.42 5.61 14.19
CA PHE A 177 0.30 4.38 14.52
C PHE A 177 1.28 3.98 13.40
N THR A 178 0.85 4.04 12.14
CA THR A 178 1.69 3.73 10.99
C THR A 178 2.91 4.66 10.89
N THR A 179 2.72 5.97 11.10
CA THR A 179 3.84 6.94 11.07
C THR A 179 4.84 6.67 12.18
N ILE A 180 4.36 6.44 13.41
CA ILE A 180 5.24 6.34 14.57
C ILE A 180 5.98 5.01 14.61
N VAL A 181 5.32 3.92 14.21
CA VAL A 181 5.86 2.57 14.36
C VAL A 181 6.65 2.14 13.12
N PHE A 182 6.10 2.33 11.93
CA PHE A 182 6.64 1.72 10.72
C PHE A 182 7.39 2.68 9.82
N ARG A 183 6.86 3.89 9.63
CA ARG A 183 7.28 4.79 8.55
C ARG A 183 6.97 6.26 8.83
N GLY A 184 7.91 6.99 9.40
CA GLY A 184 7.81 8.41 9.73
C GLY A 184 7.56 9.29 8.52
N ASP A 185 8.07 8.87 7.36
CA ASP A 185 7.88 9.55 6.08
C ASP A 185 6.41 9.55 5.59
N THR A 186 5.56 8.63 6.09
CA THR A 186 4.11 8.66 5.83
C THR A 186 3.40 9.87 6.43
N ALA A 187 4.04 10.62 7.34
CA ALA A 187 3.50 11.88 7.85
C ALA A 187 3.17 12.88 6.71
N VAL A 188 3.96 12.85 5.62
CA VAL A 188 3.75 13.69 4.43
C VAL A 188 2.43 13.35 3.72
N LEU A 189 1.98 12.09 3.80
CA LEU A 189 0.65 11.67 3.32
C LEU A 189 -0.45 12.04 4.32
N PHE A 190 -0.17 11.94 5.62
CA PHE A 190 -1.20 12.13 6.64
C PHE A 190 -1.60 13.58 6.79
N ALA A 191 -0.65 14.51 6.67
CA ALA A 191 -0.93 15.94 6.73
C ALA A 191 -2.05 16.39 5.75
N PRO A 192 -2.00 16.09 4.44
CA PRO A 192 -3.08 16.46 3.53
C PRO A 192 -4.39 15.67 3.77
N ILE A 193 -4.34 14.43 4.28
CA ILE A 193 -5.56 13.71 4.68
C ILE A 193 -6.23 14.37 5.88
N LEU A 194 -5.47 14.75 6.91
CA LEU A 194 -5.99 15.49 8.07
C LEU A 194 -6.56 16.85 7.65
N LEU A 195 -5.89 17.55 6.72
CA LEU A 195 -6.42 18.77 6.13
C LEU A 195 -7.76 18.52 5.41
N SER A 196 -7.88 17.42 4.66
CA SER A 196 -9.16 17.04 4.04
C SER A 196 -10.28 16.82 5.06
N MET A 197 -9.96 16.27 6.24
CA MET A 197 -10.93 16.08 7.33
C MET A 197 -11.33 17.41 7.97
N LEU A 198 -10.38 18.34 8.16
CA LEU A 198 -10.67 19.69 8.63
C LEU A 198 -11.60 20.43 7.67
N LEU A 199 -11.32 20.34 6.36
CA LEU A 199 -12.19 20.89 5.31
C LEU A 199 -13.58 20.23 5.31
N ALA A 200 -13.65 18.94 5.65
CA ALA A 200 -14.89 18.20 5.89
C ALA A 200 -15.53 18.47 7.28
N ARG A 201 -15.12 19.54 7.97
CA ARG A 201 -15.69 20.01 9.26
C ARG A 201 -15.49 19.06 10.45
N VAL A 202 -14.49 18.18 10.41
CA VAL A 202 -14.05 17.46 11.61
C VAL A 202 -13.38 18.45 12.57
N SER A 203 -13.77 18.42 13.84
CA SER A 203 -13.23 19.32 14.87
C SER A 203 -11.71 19.17 15.02
N ILE A 204 -10.99 20.29 14.94
CA ILE A 204 -9.53 20.36 15.14
C ILE A 204 -9.12 19.82 16.51
N VAL A 205 -9.90 20.12 17.55
CA VAL A 205 -9.66 19.63 18.92
C VAL A 205 -9.73 18.10 18.95
N ARG A 206 -10.71 17.49 18.27
CA ARG A 206 -10.83 16.03 18.19
C ARG A 206 -9.67 15.41 17.43
N ILE A 207 -9.24 16.01 16.32
CA ILE A 207 -8.09 15.56 15.55
C ILE A 207 -6.83 15.56 16.42
N ILE A 208 -6.58 16.65 17.16
CA ILE A 208 -5.44 16.77 18.06
C ILE A 208 -5.52 15.73 19.18
N LEU A 209 -6.65 15.60 19.87
CA LEU A 209 -6.79 14.65 20.98
C LEU A 209 -6.64 13.19 20.52
N TRP A 210 -7.28 12.80 19.41
CA TRP A 210 -7.12 11.46 18.85
C TRP A 210 -5.70 11.21 18.34
N GLY A 211 -5.08 12.22 17.71
CA GLY A 211 -3.67 12.16 17.30
C GLY A 211 -2.75 11.95 18.49
N LEU A 212 -2.83 12.78 19.53
CA LEU A 212 -1.99 12.68 20.73
C LEU A 212 -2.18 11.35 21.46
N THR A 213 -3.42 10.91 21.66
CA THR A 213 -3.69 9.62 22.33
C THR A 213 -3.13 8.45 21.53
N ALA A 214 -3.32 8.43 20.21
CA ALA A 214 -2.70 7.42 19.35
C ALA A 214 -1.18 7.51 19.37
N SER A 215 -0.59 8.72 19.41
CA SER A 215 0.85 8.91 19.45
C SER A 215 1.48 8.35 20.73
N ILE A 216 0.92 8.70 21.88
CA ILE A 216 1.40 8.20 23.18
C ILE A 216 1.31 6.68 23.24
N ALA A 217 0.18 6.11 22.83
CA ALA A 217 -0.01 4.65 22.82
C ALA A 217 0.96 3.95 21.86
N SER A 218 1.18 4.51 20.67
CA SER A 218 2.08 3.94 19.65
C SER A 218 3.54 4.02 20.10
N LEU A 219 3.97 5.16 20.66
CA LEU A 219 5.31 5.36 21.19
C LEU A 219 5.58 4.41 22.37
N ALA A 220 4.65 4.30 23.31
CA ALA A 220 4.77 3.38 24.43
C ALA A 220 4.93 1.93 23.95
N LEU A 221 4.16 1.51 22.93
CA LEU A 221 4.26 0.17 22.37
C LEU A 221 5.59 -0.09 21.67
N THR A 222 5.99 0.76 20.70
CA THR A 222 7.24 0.56 19.95
C THR A 222 8.45 0.66 20.87
N VAL A 223 8.52 1.64 21.77
CA VAL A 223 9.65 1.76 22.70
C VAL A 223 9.74 0.52 23.60
N THR A 224 8.62 0.03 24.15
CA THR A 224 8.65 -1.15 25.03
C THR A 224 9.07 -2.41 24.27
N VAL A 225 8.45 -2.68 23.12
CA VAL A 225 8.69 -3.90 22.35
C VAL A 225 10.07 -3.87 21.70
N ASP A 226 10.40 -2.78 21.03
CA ASP A 226 11.64 -2.70 20.27
C ASP A 226 12.86 -2.58 21.20
N SER A 227 12.75 -1.89 22.33
CA SER A 227 13.86 -1.85 23.30
C SER A 227 14.15 -3.23 23.90
N TYR A 228 13.13 -4.08 24.03
CA TYR A 228 13.33 -5.47 24.42
C TYR A 228 14.13 -6.24 23.38
N PHE A 229 13.77 -6.21 22.09
CA PHE A 229 14.51 -6.97 21.08
C PHE A 229 15.90 -6.40 20.77
N TRP A 230 16.03 -5.07 20.79
CA TRP A 230 17.30 -4.39 20.52
C TRP A 230 18.23 -4.29 21.74
N GLN A 231 17.79 -4.75 22.92
CA GLN A 231 18.57 -4.77 24.16
C GLN A 231 19.10 -3.39 24.58
N ARG A 232 18.42 -2.31 24.17
CA ARG A 232 18.71 -0.92 24.56
C ARG A 232 17.45 -0.07 24.40
N TRP A 233 17.33 1.00 25.19
CA TRP A 233 16.22 1.95 25.04
C TRP A 233 16.29 2.68 23.70
N LEU A 234 15.27 2.53 22.88
CA LEU A 234 15.20 3.22 21.59
C LEU A 234 13.77 3.33 21.04
N TRP A 235 13.61 4.25 20.10
CA TRP A 235 12.46 4.34 19.20
C TRP A 235 12.97 4.19 17.77
N PRO A 236 12.70 3.06 17.08
CA PRO A 236 13.37 2.75 15.82
C PRO A 236 13.16 3.85 14.77
N GLU A 237 11.91 4.28 14.59
CA GLU A 237 11.59 5.31 13.59
C GLU A 237 12.13 6.69 13.98
N GLY A 238 12.30 6.96 15.28
CA GLY A 238 12.96 8.17 15.76
C GLY A 238 14.41 8.25 15.30
N GLU A 239 15.15 7.14 15.37
CA GLU A 239 16.53 7.06 14.87
C GLU A 239 16.60 7.16 13.34
N VAL A 240 15.63 6.59 12.63
CA VAL A 240 15.49 6.75 11.16
C VAL A 240 15.26 8.22 10.78
N LEU A 241 14.39 8.92 11.49
CA LEU A 241 14.14 10.34 11.26
C LEU A 241 15.38 11.19 11.57
N TRP A 242 16.09 10.88 12.65
CA TRP A 242 17.35 11.55 12.99
C TRP A 242 18.41 11.35 11.91
N PHE A 243 18.64 10.10 11.48
CA PHE A 243 19.60 9.75 10.45
C PHE A 243 19.32 10.46 9.12
N ASN A 244 18.05 10.47 8.68
CA ASN A 244 17.71 11.05 7.38
C ASN A 244 17.59 12.57 7.39
N THR A 245 17.06 13.16 8.47
CA THR A 245 16.73 14.59 8.51
C THR A 245 17.89 15.42 9.04
N VAL A 246 18.56 14.94 10.11
CA VAL A 246 19.61 15.71 10.79
C VAL A 246 20.97 15.43 10.15
N GLN A 247 21.27 14.16 9.85
CA GLN A 247 22.56 13.80 9.23
C GLN A 247 22.55 13.96 7.69
N ASN A 248 21.37 14.19 7.10
CA ASN A 248 21.16 14.40 5.67
C ASN A 248 21.79 13.33 4.76
N LYS A 249 21.86 12.08 5.22
CA LYS A 249 22.50 10.96 4.53
C LYS A 249 21.67 10.35 3.40
N SER A 250 20.45 10.85 3.18
CA SER A 250 19.52 10.30 2.19
C SER A 250 20.03 10.39 0.74
N HIS A 251 20.88 11.37 0.42
CA HIS A 251 21.43 11.56 -0.93
C HIS A 251 22.49 10.52 -1.33
N GLU A 252 23.07 9.79 -0.37
CA GLU A 252 24.09 8.76 -0.62
C GLU A 252 23.53 7.54 -1.36
N TRP A 253 22.21 7.38 -1.38
CA TRP A 253 21.48 6.27 -2.03
C TRP A 253 21.03 6.60 -3.46
N GLY A 254 21.63 7.63 -4.07
CA GLY A 254 21.32 8.09 -5.43
C GLY A 254 20.22 9.14 -5.48
N VAL A 255 20.23 9.95 -6.54
CA VAL A 255 19.31 11.08 -6.71
C VAL A 255 18.58 11.01 -8.04
N HIS A 256 17.34 11.48 -8.05
CA HIS A 256 16.51 11.54 -9.25
C HIS A 256 15.92 12.93 -9.48
N PRO A 257 15.64 13.34 -10.74
CA PRO A 257 15.01 14.61 -11.04
C PRO A 257 13.69 14.82 -10.29
N ARG A 258 13.32 16.08 -10.04
CA ARG A 258 12.12 16.42 -9.24
C ARG A 258 10.85 15.71 -9.71
N LEU A 259 10.59 15.71 -11.02
CA LEU A 259 9.36 15.13 -11.59
C LEU A 259 9.41 13.61 -11.82
N TRP A 260 10.46 12.91 -11.35
CA TRP A 260 10.66 11.48 -11.61
C TRP A 260 9.47 10.61 -11.19
N TYR A 261 8.78 10.95 -10.10
CA TYR A 261 7.58 10.22 -9.72
C TYR A 261 6.47 10.30 -10.78
N PHE A 262 6.31 11.44 -11.46
CA PHE A 262 5.23 11.65 -12.43
C PHE A 262 5.52 11.03 -13.79
N TYR A 263 6.74 11.16 -14.32
CA TYR A 263 7.05 10.63 -15.65
C TYR A 263 7.59 9.20 -15.65
N SER A 264 8.03 8.67 -14.49
CA SER A 264 8.64 7.34 -14.40
C SER A 264 7.98 6.41 -13.39
N ALA A 265 7.84 6.83 -12.12
CA ALA A 265 7.37 5.90 -11.08
C ALA A 265 5.88 5.58 -11.20
N LEU A 266 5.01 6.60 -11.29
CA LEU A 266 3.56 6.42 -11.40
C LEU A 266 3.16 5.68 -12.69
N PRO A 267 3.71 6.00 -13.88
CA PRO A 267 3.44 5.23 -15.10
C PRO A 267 3.82 3.75 -14.97
N ARG A 268 4.94 3.42 -14.31
CA ARG A 268 5.33 2.02 -14.08
C ARG A 268 4.46 1.34 -13.03
N ALA A 269 4.09 2.05 -11.97
CA ALA A 269 3.26 1.52 -10.88
C ALA A 269 1.84 1.21 -11.33
N LEU A 270 1.24 2.11 -12.11
CA LEU A 270 -0.16 2.06 -12.52
C LEU A 270 -0.35 1.43 -13.91
N LEU A 271 0.72 1.31 -14.70
CA LEU A 271 0.67 0.81 -16.07
C LEU A 271 -0.31 1.63 -16.92
N THR A 272 -1.19 0.98 -17.69
CA THR A 272 -2.11 1.68 -18.59
C THR A 272 -3.18 2.50 -17.84
N THR A 273 -3.42 2.24 -16.55
CA THR A 273 -4.40 3.01 -15.78
C THR A 273 -3.93 4.42 -15.44
N THR A 274 -2.63 4.74 -15.58
CA THR A 274 -2.17 6.13 -15.49
C THR A 274 -2.88 7.03 -16.50
N LEU A 275 -3.15 6.52 -17.70
CA LEU A 275 -3.84 7.26 -18.75
C LEU A 275 -5.30 7.55 -18.40
N LEU A 276 -5.90 6.77 -17.50
CA LEU A 276 -7.28 6.91 -17.06
C LEU A 276 -7.44 7.97 -15.95
N LEU A 277 -6.37 8.33 -15.23
CA LEU A 277 -6.47 9.23 -14.08
C LEU A 277 -7.05 10.61 -14.40
N PRO A 278 -6.62 11.34 -15.45
CA PRO A 278 -7.18 12.66 -15.76
C PRO A 278 -8.68 12.58 -16.07
N PHE A 279 -9.11 11.48 -16.69
CA PHE A 279 -10.51 11.23 -17.03
C PHE A 279 -11.34 10.83 -15.81
N GLY A 280 -10.79 10.03 -14.90
CA GLY A 280 -11.48 9.58 -13.68
C GLY A 280 -11.67 10.67 -12.62
N ILE A 281 -10.85 11.71 -12.66
CA ILE A 281 -11.04 12.92 -11.84
C ILE A 281 -12.05 13.88 -12.49
N SER A 282 -12.25 13.80 -13.81
CA SER A 282 -13.16 14.70 -14.52
C SER A 282 -14.61 14.24 -14.41
N GLY A 283 -15.53 15.17 -14.13
CA GLY A 283 -16.97 14.93 -14.25
C GLY A 283 -17.49 15.14 -15.69
N LEU A 284 -16.84 16.05 -16.43
CA LEU A 284 -17.22 16.43 -17.79
C LEU A 284 -16.88 15.34 -18.81
N LEU A 285 -15.66 14.82 -18.79
CA LEU A 285 -15.22 13.86 -19.81
C LEU A 285 -16.08 12.58 -19.84
N PRO A 286 -16.41 11.93 -18.71
CA PRO A 286 -17.34 10.80 -18.70
C PRO A 286 -18.76 11.17 -19.16
N ALA A 287 -19.22 12.41 -18.91
CA ALA A 287 -20.52 12.87 -19.37
C ALA A 287 -20.55 13.07 -20.90
N LEU A 288 -19.48 13.64 -21.47
CA LEU A 288 -19.32 13.78 -22.92
C LEU A 288 -19.25 12.42 -23.62
N VAL A 289 -18.43 11.50 -23.10
CA VAL A 289 -18.27 10.13 -23.62
C VAL A 289 -19.59 9.36 -23.64
N ARG A 290 -20.45 9.56 -22.63
CA ARG A 290 -21.75 8.89 -22.56
C ARG A 290 -22.80 9.48 -23.47
N SER A 291 -22.60 10.69 -23.98
CA SER A 291 -23.62 11.40 -24.76
C SER A 291 -23.82 10.71 -26.11
N THR A 292 -25.07 10.31 -26.39
CA THR A 292 -25.47 9.63 -27.64
C THR A 292 -26.08 10.57 -28.67
N SER A 293 -26.45 11.78 -28.26
CA SER A 293 -27.08 12.78 -29.11
C SER A 293 -26.41 14.15 -28.96
N TRP A 294 -26.52 14.99 -29.99
CA TRP A 294 -26.04 16.38 -29.94
C TRP A 294 -26.68 17.19 -28.80
N LYS A 295 -27.93 16.87 -28.45
CA LYS A 295 -28.63 17.49 -27.31
C LYS A 295 -27.99 17.09 -25.98
N GLU A 296 -27.74 15.80 -25.76
CA GLU A 296 -27.04 15.30 -24.56
C GLU A 296 -25.63 15.89 -24.44
N LEU A 297 -24.89 15.96 -25.55
CA LEU A 297 -23.53 16.49 -25.57
C LEU A 297 -23.50 17.97 -25.18
N ARG A 298 -24.45 18.77 -25.70
CA ARG A 298 -24.60 20.18 -25.31
C ARG A 298 -24.98 20.31 -23.84
N THR A 299 -25.89 19.48 -23.34
CA THR A 299 -26.28 19.49 -21.93
C THR A 299 -25.09 19.14 -21.02
N ALA A 300 -24.35 18.08 -21.35
CA ALA A 300 -23.16 17.66 -20.61
C ALA A 300 -22.11 18.78 -20.57
N TRP A 301 -21.86 19.45 -21.70
CA TRP A 301 -20.95 20.59 -21.75
C TRP A 301 -21.38 21.76 -20.85
N GLN A 302 -22.69 22.00 -20.73
CA GLN A 302 -23.23 23.11 -19.95
C GLN A 302 -23.39 22.82 -18.46
N SER A 303 -23.65 21.57 -18.07
CA SER A 303 -24.04 21.21 -16.70
C SER A 303 -23.10 20.26 -15.98
N ALA A 304 -22.25 19.51 -16.68
CA ALA A 304 -21.34 18.57 -16.02
C ALA A 304 -20.17 19.34 -15.38
N PRO A 305 -19.83 19.03 -14.11
CA PRO A 305 -18.70 19.68 -13.46
C PRO A 305 -17.39 19.25 -14.12
N LEU A 306 -16.45 20.17 -14.27
CA LEU A 306 -15.12 19.85 -14.81
C LEU A 306 -14.43 18.74 -14.00
N VAL A 307 -14.62 18.75 -12.68
CA VAL A 307 -14.01 17.83 -11.73
C VAL A 307 -15.08 17.18 -10.86
N ASP A 308 -15.03 15.86 -10.72
CA ASP A 308 -15.88 15.10 -9.81
C ASP A 308 -15.39 15.29 -8.37
N ALA A 309 -16.11 16.10 -7.59
CA ALA A 309 -15.79 16.39 -6.20
C ALA A 309 -15.78 15.13 -5.31
N SER A 310 -16.57 14.11 -5.66
CA SER A 310 -16.68 12.86 -4.89
C SER A 310 -15.39 12.03 -4.98
N VAL A 311 -14.72 12.06 -6.13
CA VAL A 311 -13.41 11.42 -6.35
C VAL A 311 -12.28 12.34 -5.90
N LEU A 312 -12.36 13.63 -6.24
CA LEU A 312 -11.31 14.61 -5.93
C LEU A 312 -11.02 14.66 -4.43
N LYS A 313 -12.05 14.58 -3.57
CA LYS A 313 -11.93 14.54 -2.09
C LYS A 313 -10.82 13.58 -1.63
N PHE A 314 -10.66 12.45 -2.32
CA PHE A 314 -9.69 11.43 -1.97
C PHE A 314 -8.39 11.51 -2.78
N VAL A 315 -8.44 11.99 -4.02
CA VAL A 315 -7.27 12.04 -4.92
C VAL A 315 -6.36 13.23 -4.62
N TRP A 316 -6.91 14.40 -4.26
CA TRP A 316 -6.07 15.59 -4.05
C TRP A 316 -5.02 15.41 -2.93
N PRO A 317 -5.31 14.75 -1.78
CA PRO A 317 -4.29 14.52 -0.76
C PRO A 317 -3.15 13.65 -1.26
N ILE A 318 -3.45 12.68 -2.14
CA ILE A 318 -2.47 11.83 -2.78
C ILE A 318 -1.59 12.61 -3.76
N GLY A 319 -2.19 13.52 -4.53
CA GLY A 319 -1.45 14.43 -5.41
C GLY A 319 -0.46 15.30 -4.64
N VAL A 320 -0.91 15.90 -3.52
CA VAL A 320 -0.05 16.69 -2.62
C VAL A 320 1.09 15.85 -2.05
N TYR A 321 0.78 14.65 -1.55
CA TYR A 321 1.76 13.71 -1.05
C TYR A 321 2.87 13.39 -2.07
N VAL A 322 2.51 13.01 -3.30
CA VAL A 322 3.48 12.71 -4.36
C VAL A 322 4.27 13.96 -4.75
N ALA A 323 3.64 15.14 -4.80
CA ALA A 323 4.30 16.40 -5.14
C ALA A 323 5.32 16.84 -4.06
N LEU A 324 5.02 16.60 -2.78
CA LEU A 324 5.95 16.87 -1.67
C LEU A 324 7.13 15.90 -1.70
N PHE A 325 6.87 14.60 -1.85
CA PHE A 325 7.94 13.59 -2.01
C PHE A 325 8.82 13.85 -3.24
N SER A 326 8.25 14.42 -4.30
CA SER A 326 8.99 14.81 -5.51
C SER A 326 10.08 15.86 -5.26
N GLN A 327 9.99 16.62 -4.16
CA GLN A 327 11.02 17.59 -3.79
C GLN A 327 12.25 16.94 -3.15
N LEU A 328 12.14 15.72 -2.63
CA LEU A 328 13.26 15.02 -2.01
C LEU A 328 14.26 14.53 -3.07
N PRO A 329 15.59 14.68 -2.87
CA PRO A 329 16.58 14.27 -3.86
C PRO A 329 16.52 12.77 -4.18
N HIS A 330 16.54 11.95 -3.14
CA HIS A 330 16.44 10.51 -3.24
C HIS A 330 14.98 10.06 -3.40
N LYS A 331 14.74 9.15 -4.33
CA LYS A 331 13.39 8.72 -4.72
C LYS A 331 13.37 7.24 -5.01
N GLU A 332 12.31 6.59 -4.57
CA GLU A 332 12.05 5.20 -4.89
C GLU A 332 10.56 4.96 -5.03
N LEU A 333 10.17 4.04 -5.91
CA LEU A 333 8.76 3.75 -6.17
C LEU A 333 8.04 3.29 -4.89
N ARG A 334 8.72 2.57 -3.98
CA ARG A 334 8.14 2.13 -2.70
C ARG A 334 7.73 3.25 -1.76
N PHE A 335 8.34 4.43 -1.88
CA PHE A 335 7.99 5.56 -1.03
C PHE A 335 6.63 6.14 -1.35
N ILE A 336 6.06 5.85 -2.52
CA ILE A 336 4.74 6.35 -2.95
C ILE A 336 3.69 5.23 -3.10
N PHE A 337 3.93 4.02 -2.58
CA PHE A 337 2.95 2.91 -2.70
C PHE A 337 1.57 3.26 -2.19
N ASN A 338 1.51 4.06 -1.13
CA ASN A 338 0.24 4.48 -0.54
C ASN A 338 -0.62 5.29 -1.53
N ALA A 339 -0.03 5.88 -2.58
CA ALA A 339 -0.78 6.56 -3.62
C ALA A 339 -1.58 5.59 -4.52
N ILE A 340 -1.04 4.39 -4.77
CA ILE A 340 -1.54 3.46 -5.81
C ILE A 340 -3.01 3.07 -5.58
N PRO A 341 -3.46 2.66 -4.38
CA PRO A 341 -4.85 2.22 -4.18
C PRO A 341 -5.88 3.31 -4.49
N ILE A 342 -5.64 4.56 -4.10
CA ILE A 342 -6.58 5.66 -4.33
C ILE A 342 -6.59 6.07 -5.82
N LEU A 343 -5.43 6.03 -6.49
CA LEU A 343 -5.34 6.29 -7.93
C LEU A 343 -6.03 5.18 -8.74
N ASN A 344 -5.91 3.92 -8.32
CA ASN A 344 -6.66 2.81 -8.91
C ASN A 344 -8.17 2.95 -8.67
N MET A 345 -8.60 3.42 -7.49
CA MET A 345 -10.00 3.72 -7.22
C MET A 345 -10.55 4.77 -8.20
N ALA A 346 -9.81 5.86 -8.44
CA ALA A 346 -10.21 6.89 -9.40
C ALA A 346 -10.34 6.33 -10.83
N SER A 347 -9.40 5.46 -11.24
CA SER A 347 -9.47 4.76 -12.52
C SER A 347 -10.69 3.82 -12.60
N ALA A 348 -11.02 3.12 -11.51
CA ALA A 348 -12.17 2.24 -11.46
C ALA A 348 -13.50 3.00 -11.59
N VAL A 349 -13.62 4.18 -10.97
CA VAL A 349 -14.82 5.04 -11.08
C VAL A 349 -15.07 5.43 -12.54
N LEU A 350 -14.01 5.79 -13.29
CA LEU A 350 -14.11 6.08 -14.72
C LEU A 350 -14.62 4.87 -15.49
N ILE A 351 -14.01 3.70 -15.27
CA ILE A 351 -14.35 2.47 -15.99
C ILE A 351 -15.83 2.14 -15.75
N THR A 352 -16.30 2.16 -14.50
CA THR A 352 -17.73 1.95 -14.20
C THR A 352 -18.62 2.94 -14.93
N THR A 353 -18.21 4.20 -15.01
CA THR A 353 -19.01 5.23 -15.68
C THR A 353 -19.07 5.03 -17.21
N CYS A 354 -18.02 4.47 -17.81
CA CYS A 354 -17.87 4.40 -19.28
C CYS A 354 -18.00 2.99 -19.89
N HIS A 355 -17.98 1.91 -19.10
CA HIS A 355 -17.87 0.52 -19.59
C HIS A 355 -19.00 0.07 -20.52
N THR A 356 -20.15 0.74 -20.50
CA THR A 356 -21.29 0.43 -21.36
C THR A 356 -21.18 1.03 -22.76
N LYS A 357 -20.32 2.04 -22.98
CA LYS A 357 -20.17 2.75 -24.27
C LYS A 357 -18.75 2.75 -24.83
N PHE A 358 -17.71 2.66 -23.99
CA PHE A 358 -16.36 2.35 -24.47
C PHE A 358 -16.27 0.86 -24.76
N PRO A 359 -15.63 0.43 -25.87
CA PRO A 359 -15.53 -0.98 -26.15
C PRO A 359 -14.76 -1.64 -25.01
N LEU A 360 -15.29 -2.75 -24.51
CA LEU A 360 -14.59 -3.74 -23.68
C LEU A 360 -13.16 -4.05 -24.20
N LEU A 361 -12.87 -3.72 -25.46
CA LEU A 361 -11.59 -3.79 -26.13
C LEU A 361 -10.54 -2.76 -25.66
N ILE A 362 -10.90 -1.55 -25.24
CA ILE A 362 -9.93 -0.56 -24.70
C ILE A 362 -9.66 -0.86 -23.22
N ILE A 363 -10.70 -1.08 -22.42
CA ILE A 363 -10.54 -1.48 -21.01
C ILE A 363 -9.86 -2.85 -20.94
N GLY A 364 -10.33 -3.82 -21.73
CA GLY A 364 -9.72 -5.14 -21.87
C GLY A 364 -8.32 -5.07 -22.46
N GLY A 365 -8.06 -4.22 -23.46
CA GLY A 365 -6.73 -3.98 -24.01
C GLY A 365 -5.77 -3.38 -22.98
N CYS A 366 -6.23 -2.40 -22.19
CA CYS A 366 -5.46 -1.84 -21.09
C CYS A 366 -5.13 -2.90 -20.02
N LEU A 367 -6.08 -3.77 -19.69
CA LEU A 367 -5.87 -4.88 -18.76
C LEU A 367 -4.93 -5.93 -19.34
N VAL A 368 -5.07 -6.31 -20.61
CA VAL A 368 -4.17 -7.26 -21.30
C VAL A 368 -2.75 -6.70 -21.35
N VAL A 369 -2.56 -5.43 -21.73
CA VAL A 369 -1.24 -4.78 -21.71
C VAL A 369 -0.69 -4.72 -20.28
N SER A 370 -1.54 -4.50 -19.27
CA SER A 370 -1.10 -4.53 -17.87
C SER A 370 -0.68 -5.92 -17.43
N VAL A 371 -1.38 -6.96 -17.88
CA VAL A 371 -1.01 -8.37 -17.63
C VAL A 371 0.29 -8.71 -18.34
N VAL A 372 0.46 -8.34 -19.61
CA VAL A 372 1.71 -8.57 -20.37
C VAL A 372 2.88 -7.83 -19.71
N GLY A 373 2.69 -6.56 -19.36
CA GLY A 373 3.69 -5.79 -18.61
C GLY A 373 4.01 -6.42 -17.27
N SER A 374 3.01 -6.97 -16.58
CA SER A 374 3.19 -7.68 -15.32
C SER A 374 3.96 -8.98 -15.48
N VAL A 375 3.72 -9.75 -16.55
CA VAL A 375 4.52 -10.94 -16.88
C VAL A 375 5.97 -10.54 -17.16
N PHE A 376 6.20 -9.48 -17.95
CA PHE A 376 7.55 -8.97 -18.22
C PHE A 376 8.29 -8.61 -16.92
N PHE A 377 7.67 -7.84 -16.03
CA PHE A 377 8.27 -7.48 -14.74
C PHE A 377 8.47 -8.71 -13.83
N THR A 378 7.57 -9.69 -13.88
CA THR A 378 7.70 -10.95 -13.12
C THR A 378 8.90 -11.74 -13.61
N MET A 379 9.06 -11.90 -14.92
CA MET A 379 10.21 -12.60 -15.50
C MET A 379 11.50 -11.91 -15.09
N ALA A 380 11.55 -10.58 -15.20
CA ALA A 380 12.72 -9.81 -14.81
C ALA A 380 13.04 -9.95 -13.31
N ALA A 381 12.03 -9.90 -12.44
CA ALA A 381 12.19 -10.07 -10.99
C ALA A 381 12.46 -11.53 -10.55
N ALA A 382 12.16 -12.51 -11.41
CA ALA A 382 12.45 -13.91 -11.18
C ALA A 382 13.88 -14.29 -11.58
N THR A 383 14.50 -13.57 -12.52
CA THR A 383 15.84 -13.90 -13.03
C THR A 383 16.97 -13.05 -12.43
N HIS A 384 16.66 -11.89 -11.86
CA HIS A 384 17.65 -10.98 -11.30
C HIS A 384 17.25 -10.48 -9.91
N ASP A 385 18.25 -10.24 -9.05
CA ASP A 385 18.09 -9.38 -7.87
C ASP A 385 17.77 -7.96 -8.36
N PHE A 386 16.47 -7.65 -8.42
CA PHE A 386 16.00 -6.29 -8.69
C PHE A 386 16.40 -5.41 -7.50
N THR A 387 17.53 -4.71 -7.58
CA THR A 387 17.83 -3.56 -6.73
C THR A 387 17.07 -2.36 -7.27
#